data_AF-A0AAN5D728-F1
#
_entry.id   AF-A0AAN5D728-F1
#
_cell.length_a   1.000
_cell.length_b   1.000
_cell.length_c   1.000
_cell.angle_alpha   90.00
_cell.angle_beta   90.00
_cell.angle_gamma   90.00
#
_symmetry.space_group_name_H-M   'P 1'
#
loop_
_entity.id
_entity.type
_entity.pdbx_description
1 polymer ?
#
loop_
_entity_poly.entity_id
_entity_poly.type
_entity_poly.pdbx_seq_one_letter_code
_entity_poly.pdbx_strand_id
1 'polypeptide(L)'
;YMILLIHFLQRLKPHPLLPVLQEMGDMKEILVDGWDVYFCDKAPKLNWSQCNLSVGELFMQFLEYYLNFDWDNQVVQIRQTNVLTKHEKCWDKPMCIEDPFELERNLGYRINRPMFTFIMTAFEVSHLLVFSSLKEGCIFNRVSGEERDDVIGEHGNSLLTKCRNLAGYPPCFKCGRDGHTPERCLYR
;
A
#
# COMPACT_ATOMS: atom_id res chain seq x y z
N TYR A 1 1.28 -3.47 -4.07
CA TYR A 1 1.79 -2.51 -3.07
C TYR A 1 1.80 -1.07 -3.60
N MET A 2 2.28 -0.80 -4.83
CA MET A 2 2.32 0.57 -5.39
C MET A 2 0.98 1.32 -5.36
N ILE A 3 -0.14 0.66 -5.68
CA ILE A 3 -1.47 1.28 -5.63
C ILE A 3 -1.83 1.75 -4.21
N LEU A 4 -1.44 1.01 -3.17
CA LEU A 4 -1.66 1.42 -1.79
C LEU A 4 -0.91 2.73 -1.48
N LEU A 5 0.34 2.84 -1.94
CA LEU A 5 1.13 4.05 -1.75
C LEU A 5 0.51 5.23 -2.49
N ILE A 6 0.19 5.07 -3.78
CA ILE A 6 -0.41 6.14 -4.59
C ILE A 6 -1.73 6.59 -3.99
N HIS A 7 -2.61 5.66 -3.59
CA HIS A 7 -3.87 5.96 -2.93
C HIS A 7 -3.63 6.80 -1.67
N PHE A 8 -2.76 6.34 -0.76
CA PHE A 8 -2.42 7.10 0.44
C PHE A 8 -1.93 8.53 0.13
N LEU A 9 -1.03 8.67 -0.84
CA LEU A 9 -0.50 9.96 -1.27
C LEU A 9 -1.56 10.88 -1.89
N GLN A 10 -2.58 10.33 -2.55
CA GLN A 10 -3.75 11.07 -3.03
C GLN A 10 -4.74 11.40 -1.90
N ARG A 11 -4.75 10.63 -0.80
CA ARG A 11 -5.66 10.81 0.35
C ARG A 11 -5.08 11.65 1.48
N LEU A 12 -3.78 11.97 1.42
CA LEU A 12 -3.11 12.82 2.40
C LEU A 12 -3.87 14.14 2.62
N LYS A 13 -4.06 14.48 3.90
CA LYS A 13 -4.73 15.70 4.34
C LYS A 13 -3.78 16.55 5.19
N PRO A 14 -3.89 17.88 5.14
CA PRO A 14 -4.81 18.67 4.31
C PRO A 14 -4.39 18.76 2.83
N HIS A 15 -3.13 18.48 2.51
CA HIS A 15 -2.57 18.63 1.17
C HIS A 15 -2.21 17.27 0.57
N PRO A 16 -2.96 16.76 -0.43
CA PRO A 16 -2.57 15.54 -1.12
C PRO A 16 -1.22 15.75 -1.81
N LEU A 17 -0.36 14.73 -1.77
CA LEU A 17 0.95 14.80 -2.41
C LEU A 17 0.85 14.52 -3.91
N LEU A 18 -0.05 13.59 -4.29
CA LEU A 18 -0.28 13.23 -5.68
C LEU A 18 -1.69 13.63 -6.14
N PRO A 19 -1.85 14.09 -7.40
CA PRO A 19 -3.16 14.21 -8.03
C PRO A 19 -3.78 12.85 -8.37
N VAL A 20 -5.07 12.88 -8.70
CA VAL A 20 -5.76 11.82 -9.45
C VAL A 20 -5.65 12.15 -10.94
N LEU A 21 -4.68 11.54 -11.63
CA LEU A 21 -4.39 11.89 -13.03
C LEU A 21 -5.54 11.57 -14.00
N GLN A 22 -6.38 10.59 -13.68
CA GLN A 22 -7.52 10.19 -14.51
C GLN A 22 -8.70 11.19 -14.43
N GLU A 23 -8.71 12.09 -13.44
CA GLU A 23 -9.69 13.18 -13.33
C GLU A 23 -9.13 14.54 -13.80
N MET A 24 -7.92 14.56 -14.37
CA MET A 24 -7.24 15.78 -14.79
C MET A 24 -7.25 15.98 -16.31
N GLY A 25 -7.10 17.24 -16.71
CA GLY A 25 -6.94 17.63 -18.11
C GLY A 25 -8.24 17.57 -18.91
N ASP A 26 -8.08 17.54 -20.23
CA ASP A 26 -9.20 17.39 -21.16
C ASP A 26 -9.52 15.90 -21.28
N MET A 27 -10.36 15.39 -20.39
CA MET A 27 -10.76 13.97 -20.37
C MET A 27 -11.27 13.55 -21.75
N LYS A 28 -10.58 12.59 -22.35
CA LYS A 28 -10.91 11.99 -23.64
C LYS A 28 -10.89 10.48 -23.44
N GLU A 29 -12.00 9.83 -23.74
CA GLU A 29 -12.08 8.37 -23.66
C GLU A 29 -11.07 7.73 -24.63
N ILE A 30 -10.17 6.91 -24.09
CA ILE A 30 -9.20 6.13 -24.87
C ILE A 30 -9.43 4.66 -24.54
N LEU A 31 -10.09 3.91 -25.43
CA LEU A 31 -10.41 2.52 -25.16
C LEU A 31 -9.30 1.57 -25.62
N VAL A 32 -8.83 0.73 -24.71
CA VAL A 32 -7.97 -0.44 -24.99
C VAL A 32 -8.63 -1.65 -24.35
N ASP A 33 -8.93 -2.67 -25.15
CA ASP A 33 -9.64 -3.88 -24.71
C ASP A 33 -10.97 -3.60 -23.97
N GLY A 34 -11.64 -2.51 -24.33
CA GLY A 34 -12.91 -2.08 -23.72
C GLY A 34 -12.76 -1.28 -22.42
N TRP A 35 -11.55 -0.98 -21.98
CA TRP A 35 -11.27 -0.17 -20.80
C TRP A 35 -10.80 1.23 -21.19
N ASP A 36 -11.32 2.26 -20.52
CA ASP A 36 -10.79 3.61 -20.66
C ASP A 36 -9.45 3.72 -19.94
N VAL A 37 -8.39 3.92 -20.73
CA VAL A 37 -7.00 4.04 -20.27
C VAL A 37 -6.52 5.48 -20.22
N TYR A 38 -7.41 6.46 -20.38
CA TYR A 38 -7.04 7.86 -20.28
C TYR A 38 -6.46 8.21 -18.91
N PHE A 39 -5.36 8.94 -18.92
CA PHE A 39 -4.85 9.70 -17.78
C PHE A 39 -4.14 10.96 -18.29
N CYS A 40 -4.10 12.01 -17.47
CA CYS A 40 -3.31 13.20 -17.77
C CYS A 40 -1.82 12.87 -17.69
N ASP A 41 -1.13 12.89 -18.85
CA ASP A 41 0.31 12.63 -18.98
C ASP A 41 1.18 13.86 -18.67
N LYS A 42 0.55 15.03 -18.49
CA LYS A 42 1.25 16.26 -18.16
C LYS A 42 1.71 16.23 -16.71
N ALA A 43 2.99 16.54 -16.52
CA ALA A 43 3.56 16.70 -15.19
C ALA A 43 2.73 17.69 -14.35
N PRO A 44 2.42 17.38 -13.07
CA PRO A 44 1.79 18.33 -12.17
C PRO A 44 2.64 19.61 -12.06
N LYS A 45 1.99 20.74 -11.79
CA LYS A 45 2.71 22.01 -11.56
C LYS A 45 3.72 21.84 -10.43
N LEU A 46 4.85 22.54 -10.50
CA LEU A 46 5.95 22.46 -9.52
C LEU A 46 5.49 22.63 -8.05
N ASN A 47 4.42 23.41 -7.83
CA ASN A 47 3.83 23.67 -6.51
C ASN A 47 2.50 22.93 -6.29
N TRP A 48 2.33 21.74 -6.88
CA TRP A 48 1.08 20.98 -6.80
C TRP A 48 0.67 20.68 -5.35
N SER A 49 1.64 20.25 -4.53
CA SER A 49 1.42 19.97 -3.12
C SER A 49 2.16 20.96 -2.23
N GLN A 50 1.53 21.31 -1.11
CA GLN A 50 2.15 22.07 -0.02
C GLN A 50 2.61 21.15 1.12
N CYS A 51 2.61 19.83 0.90
CA CYS A 51 3.09 18.85 1.88
C CYS A 51 4.59 19.05 2.12
N ASN A 52 4.96 19.27 3.38
CA ASN A 52 6.33 19.48 3.84
C ASN A 52 6.84 18.32 4.72
N LEU A 53 6.16 17.18 4.69
CA LEU A 53 6.52 15.99 5.45
C LEU A 53 7.77 15.34 4.87
N SER A 54 8.66 14.89 5.76
CA SER A 54 9.79 14.03 5.40
C SER A 54 9.32 12.64 4.97
N VAL A 55 10.20 11.90 4.27
CA VAL A 55 9.91 10.51 3.86
C VAL A 55 9.61 9.61 5.06
N GLY A 56 10.30 9.81 6.19
CA GLY A 56 10.06 9.04 7.42
C GLY A 56 8.67 9.32 8.02
N GLU A 57 8.24 10.58 8.03
CA GLU A 57 6.89 10.96 8.48
C GLU A 57 5.80 10.42 7.54
N LEU A 58 6.02 10.49 6.23
CA LEU A 58 5.12 9.91 5.23
C LEU A 58 4.99 8.39 5.41
N PHE A 59 6.09 7.71 5.70
CA PHE A 59 6.07 6.27 5.95
C PHE A 59 5.29 5.91 7.22
N MET A 60 5.48 6.66 8.31
CA MET A 60 4.71 6.48 9.53
C MET A 60 3.21 6.70 9.30
N GLN A 61 2.86 7.79 8.63
CA GLN A 61 1.46 8.09 8.29
C GLN A 61 0.88 7.07 7.32
N PHE A 62 1.66 6.50 6.40
CA PHE A 62 1.21 5.42 5.53
C PHE A 62 0.80 4.17 6.32
N LEU A 63 1.61 3.79 7.32
CA LEU A 63 1.30 2.64 8.18
C LEU A 63 0.04 2.91 9.02
N GLU A 64 -0.01 4.07 9.68
CA GLU A 64 -1.16 4.50 10.49
C GLU A 64 -2.44 4.59 9.66
N TYR A 65 -2.35 5.15 8.45
CA TYR A 65 -3.47 5.28 7.52
C TYR A 65 -4.12 3.93 7.23
N TYR A 66 -3.32 2.91 6.90
CA TYR A 66 -3.85 1.59 6.57
C TYR A 66 -4.27 0.77 7.80
N LEU A 67 -3.72 1.04 8.97
CA LEU A 67 -4.23 0.48 10.23
C LEU A 67 -5.63 1.01 10.57
N ASN A 68 -5.93 2.25 10.18
CA ASN A 68 -7.23 2.90 10.42
C ASN A 68 -8.15 2.91 9.18
N PHE A 69 -7.71 2.34 8.06
CA PHE A 69 -8.51 2.30 6.84
C PHE A 69 -9.75 1.42 7.05
N ASP A 70 -10.90 1.86 6.56
CA ASP A 70 -12.16 1.11 6.65
C ASP A 70 -12.15 -0.05 5.64
N TRP A 71 -11.39 -1.09 6.01
CA TRP A 71 -11.24 -2.30 5.21
C TRP A 71 -12.54 -3.06 5.05
N ASP A 72 -13.57 -2.82 5.85
CA ASP A 72 -14.83 -3.54 5.71
C ASP A 72 -15.70 -2.94 4.60
N ASN A 73 -15.71 -1.61 4.44
CA ASN A 73 -16.59 -0.94 3.48
C ASN A 73 -15.87 -0.34 2.27
N GLN A 74 -14.60 0.04 2.36
CA GLN A 74 -13.91 0.79 1.31
C GLN A 74 -13.06 -0.08 0.38
N VAL A 75 -12.83 0.45 -0.81
CA VAL A 75 -11.95 -0.10 -1.84
C VAL A 75 -10.80 0.88 -2.06
N VAL A 76 -9.57 0.36 -2.06
CA VAL A 76 -8.39 1.14 -2.45
C VAL A 76 -8.42 1.32 -3.97
N GLN A 77 -8.38 2.55 -4.44
CA GLN A 77 -8.37 2.90 -5.86
C GLN A 77 -7.62 4.21 -6.09
N ILE A 78 -7.11 4.45 -7.30
CA ILE A 78 -6.30 5.64 -7.62
C ILE A 78 -6.84 6.50 -8.76
N ARG A 79 -8.02 6.14 -9.29
CA ARG A 79 -8.61 6.73 -10.50
C ARG A 79 -9.62 7.84 -10.24
N GLN A 80 -10.14 7.96 -9.03
CA GLN A 80 -11.14 8.97 -8.69
C GLN A 80 -10.92 9.59 -7.29
N THR A 81 -11.32 10.84 -7.10
CA THR A 81 -11.23 11.53 -5.81
C THR A 81 -12.31 11.05 -4.84
N ASN A 82 -13.45 10.55 -5.33
CA ASN A 82 -14.49 10.04 -4.45
C ASN A 82 -14.10 8.70 -3.81
N VAL A 83 -14.60 8.43 -2.61
CA VAL A 83 -14.43 7.12 -1.97
C VAL A 83 -15.20 6.09 -2.79
N LEU A 84 -14.60 4.93 -3.03
CA LEU A 84 -15.24 3.80 -3.68
C LEU A 84 -15.57 2.75 -2.61
N THR A 85 -16.79 2.26 -2.61
CA THR A 85 -17.25 1.27 -1.64
C THR A 85 -17.28 -0.13 -2.23
N LYS A 86 -17.14 -1.13 -1.37
CA LYS A 86 -17.30 -2.54 -1.74
C LYS A 86 -18.72 -2.87 -2.18
N HIS A 87 -19.71 -2.18 -1.62
CA HIS A 87 -21.10 -2.33 -2.00
C HIS A 87 -21.30 -1.94 -3.49
N GLU A 88 -20.77 -0.79 -3.92
CA GLU A 88 -20.83 -0.36 -5.33
C GLU A 88 -20.14 -1.34 -6.27
N LYS A 89 -19.10 -2.04 -5.80
CA LYS A 89 -18.35 -3.03 -6.57
C LYS A 89 -18.87 -4.47 -6.45
N CYS A 90 -19.84 -4.72 -5.57
CA CYS A 90 -20.24 -6.07 -5.20
C CYS A 90 -19.05 -6.97 -4.79
N TRP A 91 -18.05 -6.41 -4.09
CA TRP A 91 -16.85 -7.14 -3.65
C TRP A 91 -16.92 -7.53 -2.16
N ASP A 92 -16.43 -8.72 -1.82
CA ASP A 92 -16.60 -9.32 -0.49
C ASP A 92 -15.28 -9.66 0.22
N LYS A 93 -14.14 -9.31 -0.39
CA LYS A 93 -12.81 -9.70 0.11
C LYS A 93 -12.38 -8.81 1.27
N PRO A 94 -11.56 -9.31 2.22
CA PRO A 94 -11.07 -8.51 3.35
C PRO A 94 -10.28 -7.28 2.90
N MET A 95 -9.51 -7.42 1.83
CA MET A 95 -8.75 -6.34 1.20
C MET A 95 -9.17 -6.23 -0.26
N CYS A 96 -9.70 -5.07 -0.64
CA CYS A 96 -10.16 -4.79 -1.99
C CYS A 96 -9.32 -3.66 -2.58
N ILE A 97 -8.67 -3.93 -3.71
CA ILE A 97 -7.81 -2.99 -4.42
C ILE A 97 -8.23 -3.01 -5.89
N GLU A 98 -8.79 -1.92 -6.38
CA GLU A 98 -9.19 -1.74 -7.77
C GLU A 98 -7.95 -1.53 -8.66
N ASP A 99 -7.92 -2.20 -9.82
CA ASP A 99 -7.01 -1.81 -10.89
C ASP A 99 -7.46 -0.46 -11.50
N PRO A 100 -6.54 0.47 -11.82
CA PRO A 100 -6.91 1.81 -12.32
C PRO A 100 -7.60 1.80 -13.69
N PHE A 101 -7.45 0.72 -14.47
CA PHE A 101 -8.01 0.60 -15.81
C PHE A 101 -8.99 -0.56 -15.92
N GLU A 102 -8.59 -1.76 -15.49
CA GLU A 102 -9.47 -2.93 -15.47
C GLU A 102 -10.40 -2.88 -14.25
N LEU A 103 -11.46 -2.07 -14.29
CA LEU A 103 -12.25 -1.71 -13.09
C LEU A 103 -12.96 -2.90 -12.42
N GLU A 104 -13.12 -4.02 -13.11
CA GLU A 104 -13.67 -5.27 -12.56
C GLU A 104 -12.61 -6.12 -11.83
N ARG A 105 -11.34 -5.79 -11.99
CA ARG A 105 -10.21 -6.54 -11.46
C ARG A 105 -9.86 -6.07 -10.05
N ASN A 106 -10.19 -6.91 -9.07
CA ASN A 106 -9.72 -6.75 -7.68
C ASN A 106 -8.32 -7.39 -7.51
N LEU A 107 -7.27 -6.58 -7.37
CA LEU A 107 -5.91 -7.05 -7.14
C LEU A 107 -5.73 -7.73 -5.77
N GLY A 108 -6.61 -7.44 -4.81
CA GLY A 108 -6.69 -8.10 -3.51
C GLY A 108 -7.46 -9.41 -3.51
N TYR A 109 -7.98 -9.88 -4.66
CA TYR A 109 -8.89 -11.03 -4.74
C TYR A 109 -8.35 -12.31 -4.09
N ARG A 110 -7.03 -12.53 -4.13
CA ARG A 110 -6.38 -13.72 -3.56
C ARG A 110 -6.13 -13.64 -2.05
N ILE A 111 -6.35 -12.48 -1.43
CA ILE A 111 -6.12 -12.26 -0.01
C ILE A 111 -7.32 -12.80 0.77
N ASN A 112 -7.10 -13.90 1.49
CA ASN A 112 -8.08 -14.45 2.43
C ASN A 112 -7.96 -13.81 3.81
N ARG A 113 -8.92 -14.07 4.71
CA ARG A 113 -8.93 -13.48 6.07
C ARG A 113 -7.61 -13.72 6.83
N PRO A 114 -7.01 -14.92 6.83
CA PRO A 114 -5.74 -15.10 7.54
C PRO A 114 -4.57 -14.32 6.94
N MET A 115 -4.45 -14.26 5.61
CA MET A 115 -3.44 -13.45 4.94
C MET A 115 -3.65 -11.96 5.24
N PHE A 116 -4.90 -11.50 5.25
CA PHE A 116 -5.24 -10.14 5.65
C PHE A 116 -4.77 -9.85 7.08
N THR A 117 -5.11 -10.71 8.05
CA THR A 117 -4.66 -10.56 9.44
C THR A 117 -3.13 -10.50 9.51
N PHE A 118 -2.41 -11.37 8.79
CA PHE A 118 -0.95 -11.34 8.72
C PHE A 118 -0.42 -9.99 8.21
N ILE A 119 -0.99 -9.47 7.12
CA ILE A 119 -0.60 -8.17 6.56
C ILE A 119 -0.85 -7.05 7.58
N MET A 120 -2.02 -7.05 8.24
CA MET A 120 -2.37 -6.02 9.23
C MET A 120 -1.45 -6.06 10.46
N THR A 121 -1.12 -7.26 10.97
CA THR A 121 -0.14 -7.42 12.05
C THR A 121 1.24 -6.92 11.62
N ALA A 122 1.65 -7.15 10.37
CA ALA A 122 2.92 -6.63 9.87
C ALA A 122 2.93 -5.10 9.83
N PHE A 123 1.83 -4.46 9.45
CA PHE A 123 1.67 -2.99 9.51
C PHE A 123 1.76 -2.48 10.95
N GLU A 124 1.08 -3.12 11.89
CA GLU A 124 1.05 -2.74 13.31
C GLU A 124 2.44 -2.83 13.94
N VAL A 125 3.11 -3.96 13.77
CA VAL A 125 4.46 -4.18 14.30
C VAL A 125 5.47 -3.21 13.67
N SER A 126 5.36 -2.95 12.36
CA SER A 126 6.21 -1.97 11.68
C SER A 126 6.00 -0.56 12.25
N HIS A 127 4.75 -0.17 12.46
CA HIS A 127 4.40 1.13 13.02
C HIS A 127 4.98 1.32 14.43
N LEU A 128 4.80 0.33 15.31
CA LEU A 128 5.34 0.35 16.67
C LEU A 128 6.87 0.47 16.68
N LEU A 129 7.54 -0.27 15.80
CA LEU A 129 9.00 -0.32 15.78
C LEU A 129 9.60 0.98 15.23
N VAL A 130 9.09 1.49 14.11
CA VAL A 130 9.56 2.79 13.58
C VAL A 130 9.25 3.92 14.56
N PHE A 131 8.08 3.92 15.20
CA PHE A 131 7.75 4.91 16.23
C PHE A 131 8.72 4.87 17.43
N SER A 132 9.07 3.67 17.91
CA SER A 132 10.04 3.50 19.00
C SER A 132 11.43 3.99 18.61
N SER A 133 11.89 3.69 17.39
CA SER A 133 13.16 4.18 16.87
C SER A 133 13.16 5.72 16.75
N LEU A 134 12.11 6.32 16.23
CA LEU A 134 12.02 7.78 16.12
C LEU A 134 12.05 8.49 17.48
N LYS A 135 11.45 7.90 18.53
CA LYS A 135 11.53 8.43 19.91
C LYS A 135 12.92 8.35 20.53
N GLU A 136 13.75 7.39 20.13
CA GLU A 136 15.15 7.27 20.57
C GLU A 136 16.12 8.17 19.78
N GLY A 137 15.62 9.08 18.93
CA GLY A 137 16.44 10.02 18.16
C GLY A 137 17.24 9.36 17.01
N CYS A 138 16.66 8.32 16.40
CA CYS A 138 17.39 7.28 15.68
C CYS A 138 18.13 7.62 14.37
N ILE A 139 19.18 6.81 14.16
CA ILE A 139 19.59 6.01 12.97
C ILE A 139 19.51 6.67 11.58
N PHE A 140 18.39 7.28 11.20
CA PHE A 140 18.22 7.97 9.93
C PHE A 140 19.19 9.16 9.74
N ASN A 141 19.61 9.77 10.84
CA ASN A 141 20.57 10.89 10.82
C ASN A 141 22.05 10.45 10.92
N ARG A 142 22.35 9.16 11.14
CA ARG A 142 23.73 8.71 11.43
C ARG A 142 24.49 8.12 10.25
N VAL A 143 23.85 7.88 9.11
CA VAL A 143 24.48 7.14 7.99
C VAL A 143 24.20 7.83 6.66
N SER A 144 25.23 8.04 5.84
CA SER A 144 25.17 8.65 4.51
C SER A 144 25.34 7.61 3.41
N GLY A 145 24.63 7.75 2.28
CA GLY A 145 24.86 6.95 1.07
C GLY A 145 24.31 5.52 1.13
N GLU A 146 24.94 4.61 0.35
CA GLU A 146 24.53 3.21 0.12
C GLU A 146 24.36 2.38 1.42
N GLU A 147 25.13 2.70 2.47
CA GLU A 147 25.00 2.08 3.81
C GLU A 147 23.64 2.35 4.46
N ARG A 148 22.93 3.43 4.10
CA ARG A 148 21.59 3.73 4.62
C ARG A 148 20.55 2.75 4.07
N ASP A 149 20.66 2.38 2.80
CA ASP A 149 19.73 1.45 2.16
C ASP A 149 19.93 0.03 2.68
N ASP A 150 21.18 -0.39 2.92
CA ASP A 150 21.51 -1.66 3.55
C ASP A 150 21.01 -1.74 5.00
N VAL A 151 21.20 -0.68 5.81
CA VAL A 151 20.70 -0.63 7.19
C VAL A 151 19.17 -0.64 7.24
N ILE A 152 18.49 0.06 6.33
CA ILE A 152 17.02 0.00 6.21
C ILE A 152 16.57 -1.38 5.76
N GLY A 153 17.28 -2.02 4.82
CA GLY A 153 17.00 -3.37 4.34
C GLY A 153 17.18 -4.45 5.41
N GLU A 154 18.28 -4.41 6.15
CA GLU A 154 18.55 -5.32 7.27
C GLU A 154 17.56 -5.11 8.42
N HIS A 155 17.26 -3.85 8.75
CA HIS A 155 16.24 -3.53 9.74
C HIS A 155 14.89 -4.06 9.29
N GLY A 156 14.46 -3.78 8.05
CA GLY A 156 13.24 -4.29 7.45
C GLY A 156 13.14 -5.81 7.47
N ASN A 157 14.22 -6.53 7.17
CA ASN A 157 14.28 -7.99 7.24
C ASN A 157 14.15 -8.51 8.68
N SER A 158 14.81 -7.86 9.64
CA SER A 158 14.67 -8.17 11.07
C SER A 158 13.23 -7.93 11.56
N LEU A 159 12.59 -6.85 11.12
CA LEU A 159 11.19 -6.54 11.40
C LEU A 159 10.27 -7.63 10.84
N LEU A 160 10.40 -7.96 9.55
CA LEU A 160 9.61 -9.00 8.90
C LEU A 160 9.79 -10.37 9.57
N THR A 161 11.01 -10.68 10.02
CA THR A 161 11.31 -11.93 10.76
C THR A 161 10.61 -11.94 12.12
N LYS A 162 10.61 -10.81 12.84
CA LYS A 162 9.85 -10.66 14.10
C LYS A 162 8.34 -10.76 13.86
N CYS A 163 7.81 -10.14 12.81
CA CYS A 163 6.41 -10.28 12.39
C CYS A 163 6.04 -11.73 12.08
N ARG A 164 6.89 -12.47 11.36
CA ARG A 164 6.70 -13.91 11.06
C ARG A 164 6.60 -14.74 12.34
N ASN A 165 7.47 -14.46 13.31
CA ASN A 165 7.48 -15.17 14.59
C ASN A 165 6.28 -14.82 15.48
N LEU A 166 5.74 -13.59 15.38
CA LEU A 166 4.59 -13.12 16.15
C LEU A 166 3.23 -13.54 15.54
N ALA A 167 3.13 -13.57 14.21
CA ALA A 167 1.88 -13.85 13.50
C ALA A 167 1.63 -15.36 13.25
N GLY A 168 2.59 -16.23 13.59
CA GLY A 168 2.39 -17.69 13.61
C GLY A 168 2.10 -18.34 12.25
N TYR A 169 2.41 -17.69 11.13
CA TYR A 169 2.29 -18.29 9.79
C TYR A 169 3.66 -18.80 9.31
N PRO A 170 3.88 -20.12 9.29
CA PRO A 170 5.07 -20.67 8.65
C PRO A 170 4.99 -20.39 7.14
N PRO A 171 6.13 -20.18 6.46
CA PRO A 171 6.17 -20.26 5.00
C PRO A 171 5.51 -21.57 4.55
N CYS A 172 4.89 -21.56 3.36
CA CYS A 172 4.17 -22.74 2.86
C CYS A 172 5.04 -23.99 3.02
N PHE A 173 4.63 -24.95 3.87
CA PHE A 173 5.50 -26.08 4.21
C PHE A 173 5.85 -26.97 3.00
N LYS A 174 5.16 -26.82 1.87
CA LYS A 174 5.48 -27.50 0.61
C LYS A 174 6.62 -26.85 -0.16
N CYS A 175 6.68 -25.51 -0.21
CA CYS A 175 7.63 -24.82 -1.10
C CYS A 175 8.52 -23.77 -0.40
N GLY A 176 8.33 -23.56 0.90
CA GLY A 176 9.07 -22.56 1.67
C GLY A 176 8.78 -21.10 1.29
N ARG A 177 7.81 -20.83 0.39
CA ARG A 177 7.47 -19.47 -0.04
C ARG A 177 6.23 -18.94 0.69
N ASP A 178 6.19 -17.63 0.83
CA ASP A 178 5.11 -16.91 1.49
C ASP A 178 3.90 -16.71 0.54
N GLY A 179 2.80 -16.16 1.07
CA GLY A 179 1.71 -15.64 0.25
C GLY A 179 0.63 -16.65 -0.17
N HIS A 180 0.70 -17.91 0.27
CA HIS A 180 -0.31 -18.93 -0.04
C HIS A 180 -0.33 -20.07 0.97
N THR A 181 -1.47 -20.77 1.09
CA THR A 181 -1.58 -21.97 1.93
C THR A 181 -1.01 -23.19 1.21
N PRO A 182 -0.61 -24.25 1.94
CA PRO A 182 -0.14 -25.52 1.38
C PRO A 182 -1.14 -26.20 0.44
N GLU A 183 -2.45 -26.00 0.62
CA GLU A 183 -3.46 -26.52 -0.31
C GLU A 183 -3.47 -25.76 -1.65
N ARG A 184 -3.00 -24.51 -1.67
CA ARG A 184 -2.94 -23.64 -2.85
C ARG A 184 -1.51 -23.49 -3.41
N CYS A 185 -0.61 -24.37 -3.00
CA CYS A 185 0.77 -24.36 -3.47
C CYS A 185 0.84 -24.90 -4.91
N LEU A 186 1.23 -24.03 -5.84
CA LEU A 186 1.42 -24.37 -7.26
C LEU A 186 2.84 -24.89 -7.55
N TYR A 187 3.73 -24.81 -6.56
CA TYR A 187 5.08 -25.37 -6.64
C TYR A 187 5.02 -26.80 -6.08
N ARG A 188 5.36 -27.78 -6.92
CA ARG A 188 5.55 -29.18 -6.50
C ARG A 188 6.92 -29.36 -5.85
#